data_AF-A0A1C4Z2D0-F1
#
_entry.id   AF-A0A1C4Z2D0-F1
#
_cell.length_a   1.000
_cell.length_b   1.000
_cell.length_c   1.000
_cell.angle_alpha   90.00
_cell.angle_beta   90.00
_cell.angle_gamma   90.00
#
_symmetry.space_group_name_H-M   'P 1'
#
loop_
_entity.id
_entity.type
_entity.pdbx_description
1 polymer ?
#
loop_
_entity_poly.entity_id
_entity_poly.type
_entity_poly.pdbx_seq_one_letter_code
_entity_poly.pdbx_strand_id
1 'polypeptide(L)'
;MRRPPLPLPTLAATRSRLAVYGLVTLNAHGRIADRSAMKVLQWAPGLRLSIRERHGLIVVSADQQGVFKVAKEGHVRLPAVVRQWCGLAAGDRVLIVAEPASGRLVVHPPAKLDELITQAHDAVFGGEHE
;
A
#
# COMPACT_ATOMS: atom_id res chain seq x y z
N MET A 1 5.52 -21.13 46.60
CA MET A 1 4.92 -20.90 45.27
C MET A 1 5.99 -20.30 44.36
N ARG A 2 6.37 -20.98 43.27
CA ARG A 2 7.32 -20.43 42.28
C ARG A 2 6.55 -19.47 41.37
N ARG A 3 6.99 -18.22 41.31
CA ARG A 3 6.41 -17.20 40.44
C ARG A 3 6.82 -17.52 38.99
N PRO A 4 5.88 -17.54 38.02
CA PRO A 4 6.24 -17.77 36.63
C PRO A 4 7.21 -16.68 36.15
N PRO A 5 8.18 -17.03 35.28
CA PRO A 5 9.06 -16.05 34.69
C PRO A 5 8.25 -14.99 33.95
N LEU A 6 8.64 -13.73 34.08
CA LEU A 6 8.00 -12.63 33.36
C LEU A 6 8.17 -12.85 31.85
N PRO A 7 7.12 -12.65 31.04
CA PRO A 7 7.24 -12.76 29.59
C PRO A 7 8.30 -11.77 29.11
N LEU A 8 9.31 -12.28 28.40
CA LEU A 8 10.36 -11.45 27.83
C LEU A 8 9.82 -10.77 26.57
N PRO A 9 9.96 -9.44 26.44
CA PRO A 9 9.54 -8.76 25.23
C PRO A 9 10.40 -9.19 24.04
N THR A 10 9.77 -9.48 22.90
CA THR A 10 10.46 -9.71 21.65
C THR A 10 10.90 -8.37 21.07
N LEU A 11 12.19 -8.24 20.73
CA LEU A 11 12.72 -7.05 20.09
C LEU A 11 12.15 -6.91 18.67
N ALA A 12 11.78 -5.69 18.30
CA ALA A 12 11.31 -5.38 16.95
C ALA A 12 12.38 -5.75 15.92
N ALA A 13 11.99 -6.49 14.87
CA ALA A 13 12.89 -6.83 13.79
C ALA A 13 13.41 -5.58 13.08
N THR A 14 14.69 -5.59 12.71
CA THR A 14 15.28 -4.52 11.90
C THR A 14 14.62 -4.47 10.53
N ARG A 15 14.15 -3.27 10.17
CA ARG A 15 13.52 -3.04 8.88
C ARG A 15 14.52 -3.21 7.74
N SER A 16 14.33 -4.21 6.88
CA SER A 16 15.21 -4.45 5.72
C SER A 16 14.85 -3.64 4.47
N ARG A 17 13.62 -3.10 4.38
CA ARG A 17 13.13 -2.37 3.20
C ARG A 17 12.96 -0.87 3.46
N LEU A 18 13.54 -0.05 2.58
CA LEU A 18 13.40 1.42 2.53
C LEU A 18 12.05 1.90 1.96
N ALA A 19 11.02 1.06 1.98
CA ALA A 19 9.71 1.47 1.50
C ALA A 19 9.16 2.64 2.32
N VAL A 20 8.27 3.45 1.78
CA VAL A 20 7.48 4.41 2.55
C VAL A 20 6.03 3.94 2.54
N TYR A 21 5.43 3.89 3.73
CA TYR A 21 4.04 3.50 3.90
C TYR A 21 3.18 4.73 4.14
N GLY A 22 1.95 4.72 3.63
CA GLY A 22 0.95 5.74 3.90
C GLY A 22 -0.45 5.15 3.88
N LEU A 23 -1.38 5.76 4.61
CA LEU A 23 -2.80 5.39 4.57
C LEU A 23 -3.57 6.55 3.96
N VAL A 24 -4.11 6.35 2.76
CA VAL A 24 -4.67 7.43 1.95
C VAL A 24 -6.17 7.21 1.75
N THR A 25 -6.95 8.25 1.99
CA THR A 25 -8.38 8.26 1.65
C THR A 25 -8.57 8.56 0.17
N LEU A 26 -9.18 7.63 -0.55
CA LEU A 26 -9.57 7.84 -1.95
C LEU A 26 -10.77 8.80 -2.01
N ASN A 27 -10.69 9.79 -2.90
CA ASN A 27 -11.86 10.58 -3.25
C ASN A 27 -12.63 9.95 -4.42
N ALA A 28 -13.75 10.56 -4.82
CA ALA A 28 -14.58 10.10 -5.95
C ALA A 28 -13.82 9.97 -7.28
N HIS A 29 -12.71 10.70 -7.43
CA HIS A 29 -11.85 10.66 -8.61
C HIS A 29 -10.68 9.67 -8.50
N GLY A 30 -10.63 8.85 -7.44
CA GLY A 30 -9.55 7.86 -7.24
C GLY A 30 -8.19 8.50 -6.97
N ARG A 31 -8.15 9.69 -6.37
CA ARG A 31 -6.92 10.44 -6.11
C ARG A 31 -6.11 9.80 -4.98
N ILE A 32 -4.84 9.51 -5.24
CA ILE A 32 -3.83 9.20 -4.24
C ILE A 32 -2.87 10.39 -4.12
N ALA A 33 -3.00 11.14 -3.03
CA ALA A 33 -2.20 12.31 -2.75
C ALA A 33 -1.35 12.07 -1.49
N ASP A 34 -0.17 11.48 -1.66
CA ASP A 34 0.81 11.32 -0.60
C ASP A 34 2.16 11.91 -1.04
N ARG A 35 2.53 13.04 -0.43
CA ARG A 35 3.75 13.77 -0.82
C ARG A 35 5.03 13.00 -0.48
N SER A 36 5.02 12.21 0.60
CA SER A 36 6.18 11.44 1.04
C SER A 36 6.48 10.31 0.06
N ALA A 37 5.45 9.60 -0.39
CA ALA A 37 5.54 8.58 -1.41
C ALA A 37 6.05 9.15 -2.75
N MET A 38 5.46 10.26 -3.22
CA MET A 38 5.89 10.88 -4.48
C MET A 38 7.34 11.38 -4.41
N LYS A 39 7.74 11.97 -3.27
CA LYS A 39 9.10 12.46 -3.05
C LYS A 39 10.12 11.31 -3.04
N VAL A 40 9.84 10.22 -2.33
CA VAL A 40 10.74 9.06 -2.28
C VAL A 40 10.86 8.37 -3.63
N LEU A 41 9.76 8.30 -4.40
CA LEU A 41 9.78 7.75 -5.75
C LEU A 41 10.37 8.72 -6.78
N GLN A 42 10.65 9.97 -6.40
CA GLN A 42 11.08 11.05 -7.30
C GLN A 42 10.09 11.28 -8.46
N TRP A 43 8.81 11.06 -8.22
CA TRP A 43 7.76 11.21 -9.21
C TRP A 43 7.31 12.67 -9.29
N ALA A 44 7.55 13.30 -10.44
CA ALA A 44 7.17 14.68 -10.72
C ALA A 44 5.93 14.76 -11.63
N PRO A 45 5.18 15.89 -11.61
CA PRO A 45 4.07 16.13 -12.52
C PRO A 45 4.43 15.85 -13.98
N GLY A 46 3.53 15.20 -14.72
CA GLY A 46 3.73 14.85 -16.12
C GLY A 46 4.50 13.56 -16.37
N LEU A 47 5.16 12.99 -15.35
CA LEU A 47 5.76 11.65 -15.44
C LEU A 47 4.70 10.65 -15.88
N ARG A 48 5.01 9.88 -16.92
CA ARG A 48 4.12 8.86 -17.46
C ARG A 48 4.17 7.58 -16.62
N LEU A 49 3.00 7.00 -16.42
CA LEU A 49 2.76 5.90 -15.51
C LEU A 49 2.01 4.76 -16.21
N SER A 50 2.36 3.55 -15.81
CA SER A 50 1.58 2.35 -16.03
C SER A 50 0.85 2.03 -14.73
N ILE A 51 -0.46 1.79 -14.81
CA ILE A 51 -1.30 1.38 -13.67
C ILE A 51 -1.94 0.05 -14.04
N ARG A 52 -1.73 -0.98 -13.22
CA ARG A 52 -2.24 -2.34 -13.47
C ARG A 52 -2.75 -2.96 -12.19
N GLU A 53 -3.79 -3.78 -12.31
CA GLU A 53 -4.20 -4.69 -11.25
C GLU A 53 -3.31 -5.96 -11.30
N ARG A 54 -2.96 -6.47 -10.11
CA ARG A 54 -2.16 -7.68 -9.89
C ARG A 54 -2.61 -8.37 -8.58
N HIS A 55 -3.40 -9.43 -8.68
CA HIS A 55 -3.83 -10.26 -7.53
C HIS A 55 -4.51 -9.45 -6.40
N GLY A 56 -5.43 -8.56 -6.76
CA GLY A 56 -6.14 -7.65 -5.87
C GLY A 56 -5.35 -6.39 -5.48
N LEU A 57 -4.08 -6.28 -5.88
CA LEU A 57 -3.25 -5.08 -5.66
C LEU A 57 -3.25 -4.18 -6.89
N ILE A 58 -3.08 -2.88 -6.68
CA ILE A 58 -2.85 -1.95 -7.77
C ILE A 58 -1.39 -1.57 -7.78
N VAL A 59 -0.70 -1.87 -8.88
CA VAL A 59 0.71 -1.56 -9.07
C VAL A 59 0.84 -0.39 -10.03
N VAL A 60 1.46 0.68 -9.56
CA VAL A 60 1.80 1.86 -10.34
C VAL A 60 3.31 1.92 -10.51
N SER A 61 3.78 2.17 -11.73
CA SER A 61 5.20 2.30 -12.05
C SER A 61 5.41 3.37 -13.10
N ALA A 62 6.61 3.97 -13.11
CA ALA A 62 7.03 4.82 -14.23
C ALA A 62 7.09 4.00 -15.53
N ASP A 63 6.58 4.57 -16.62
CA ASP A 63 6.56 3.93 -17.94
C ASP A 63 6.50 5.01 -19.03
N GLN A 64 7.52 5.08 -19.89
CA GLN A 64 7.59 6.09 -20.97
C GLN A 64 6.43 5.94 -21.98
N GLN A 65 5.88 4.74 -22.12
CA GLN A 65 4.71 4.45 -22.97
C GLN A 65 3.40 4.46 -22.17
N GLY A 66 3.48 4.74 -20.87
CA GLY A 66 2.33 4.86 -19.98
C GLY A 66 1.34 5.93 -20.44
N VAL A 67 0.06 5.57 -20.46
CA VAL A 67 -1.04 6.47 -20.83
C VAL A 67 -1.52 7.34 -19.67
N PHE A 68 -1.18 6.95 -18.43
CA PHE A 68 -1.47 7.73 -17.24
C PHE A 68 -0.32 8.66 -16.92
N LYS A 69 -0.59 9.72 -16.16
CA LYS A 69 0.44 10.68 -15.73
C LYS A 69 0.23 11.08 -14.29
N VAL A 70 1.32 11.42 -13.61
CA VAL A 70 1.25 12.22 -12.39
C VAL A 70 0.57 13.53 -12.74
N ALA A 71 -0.50 13.88 -12.02
CA ALA A 71 -1.26 15.10 -12.27
C ALA A 71 -0.42 16.35 -11.97
N LYS A 72 -0.87 17.51 -12.45
CA LYS A 72 -0.16 18.80 -12.22
C LYS A 72 0.04 19.08 -10.73
N GLU A 73 -0.90 18.64 -9.91
CA GLU A 73 -0.89 18.82 -8.46
C GLU A 73 -0.02 17.77 -7.72
N GLY A 74 0.64 16.87 -8.46
CA GLY A 74 1.55 15.87 -7.90
C GLY A 74 0.89 14.61 -7.34
N HIS A 75 -0.39 14.35 -7.65
CA HIS A 75 -1.08 13.12 -7.23
C HIS A 75 -1.20 12.11 -8.37
N VAL A 76 -1.38 10.84 -8.00
CA VAL A 76 -1.75 9.77 -8.93
C VAL A 76 -3.28 9.64 -8.95
N ARG A 77 -3.89 9.46 -10.12
CA ARG A 77 -5.32 9.15 -10.25
C ARG A 77 -5.50 7.71 -10.68
N LEU A 78 -6.24 6.94 -9.88
CA LEU A 78 -6.60 5.58 -10.22
C LEU A 78 -7.72 5.58 -11.28
N PRO A 79 -7.54 4.85 -12.40
CA PRO A 79 -8.60 4.67 -13.39
C PRO A 79 -9.85 4.03 -12.76
N ALA A 80 -11.04 4.42 -13.23
CA ALA A 80 -12.30 3.89 -12.72
C ALA A 80 -12.36 2.35 -12.81
N VAL A 81 -11.90 1.77 -13.93
CA VAL A 81 -11.89 0.32 -14.15
C VAL A 81 -11.03 -0.42 -13.11
N VAL A 82 -9.85 0.11 -12.78
CA VAL A 82 -8.96 -0.50 -11.79
C VAL A 82 -9.56 -0.40 -10.38
N ARG A 83 -10.23 0.72 -10.06
CA ARG A 83 -10.97 0.84 -8.80
C ARG A 83 -12.09 -0.18 -8.70
N GLN A 84 -12.86 -0.36 -9.76
CA GLN A 84 -13.96 -1.32 -9.80
C GLN A 84 -13.47 -2.76 -9.59
N TRP A 85 -12.39 -3.18 -10.27
CA TRP A 85 -11.82 -4.52 -10.09
C TRP A 85 -11.35 -4.77 -8.66
N CYS A 86 -10.87 -3.73 -7.97
CA CYS A 86 -10.45 -3.81 -6.57
C CYS A 86 -11.58 -3.48 -5.56
N GLY A 87 -12.82 -3.30 -6.01
CA GLY A 87 -13.95 -2.96 -5.13
C GLY A 87 -13.83 -1.60 -4.42
N LEU A 88 -13.05 -0.67 -4.97
CA LEU A 88 -12.74 0.61 -4.33
C LEU A 88 -13.81 1.69 -4.59
N ALA A 89 -14.31 2.27 -3.51
CA ALA A 89 -15.24 3.39 -3.49
C ALA A 89 -14.59 4.70 -2.99
N ALA A 90 -15.34 5.80 -3.12
CA ALA A 90 -14.96 7.06 -2.51
C ALA A 90 -15.08 6.95 -0.98
N GLY A 91 -14.09 7.46 -0.26
CA GLY A 91 -14.01 7.36 1.21
C GLY A 91 -13.18 6.18 1.70
N ASP A 92 -12.91 5.19 0.86
CA ASP A 92 -12.06 4.06 1.22
C ASP A 92 -10.64 4.51 1.57
N ARG A 93 -10.10 3.90 2.62
CA ARG A 93 -8.71 4.12 3.06
C ARG A 93 -7.86 2.97 2.55
N VAL A 94 -6.93 3.28 1.66
CA VAL A 94 -6.01 2.31 1.07
C VAL A 94 -4.62 2.46 1.68
N LEU A 95 -3.99 1.34 1.99
CA LEU A 95 -2.57 1.34 2.34
C LEU A 95 -1.77 1.48 1.05
N ILE A 96 -0.85 2.43 1.01
CA ILE A 96 0.11 2.58 -0.08
C ILE A 96 1.51 2.23 0.39
N VAL A 97 2.27 1.63 -0.51
CA VAL A 97 3.66 1.23 -0.32
C VAL A 97 4.47 1.80 -1.47
N ALA A 98 5.27 2.83 -1.18
CA ALA A 98 6.23 3.38 -2.13
C ALA A 98 7.56 2.64 -1.99
N GLU A 99 7.97 1.95 -3.05
CA GLU A 99 9.20 1.16 -3.10
C GLU A 99 10.22 1.85 -4.02
N PRO A 100 11.15 2.67 -3.49
CA PRO A 100 12.12 3.38 -4.32
C PRO A 100 13.07 2.44 -5.08
N ALA A 101 13.44 1.31 -4.49
CA ALA A 101 14.33 0.33 -5.14
C ALA A 101 13.73 -0.29 -6.41
N SER A 102 12.41 -0.50 -6.45
CA SER A 102 11.70 -1.04 -7.61
C SER A 102 11.05 0.04 -8.47
N GLY A 103 11.03 1.30 -8.00
CA GLY A 103 10.38 2.43 -8.65
C GLY A 103 8.86 2.28 -8.73
N ARG A 104 8.23 1.67 -7.72
CA ARG A 104 6.80 1.33 -7.74
C ARG A 104 6.04 1.93 -6.56
N LEU A 105 4.78 2.26 -6.81
CA LEU A 105 3.78 2.52 -5.78
C LEU A 105 2.78 1.36 -5.83
N VAL A 106 2.70 0.59 -4.76
CA VAL A 106 1.73 -0.50 -4.60
C VAL A 106 0.59 0.00 -3.72
N VAL A 107 -0.64 -0.18 -4.16
CA VAL A 107 -1.85 0.14 -3.40
C VAL A 107 -2.47 -1.18 -2.96
N HIS A 108 -2.73 -1.28 -1.66
CA HIS A 108 -3.42 -2.37 -1.01
C HIS A 108 -4.84 -1.91 -0.67
N PRO A 109 -5.85 -2.39 -1.41
CA PRO A 109 -7.26 -2.17 -1.07
C PRO A 109 -7.62 -2.79 0.30
N PRO A 110 -8.71 -2.34 0.95
CA PRO A 110 -9.16 -2.89 2.23
C PRO A 110 -9.30 -4.41 2.22
N ALA A 111 -9.98 -4.98 1.22
CA ALA A 111 -10.16 -6.43 1.11
C ALA A 111 -8.81 -7.20 1.10
N LYS A 112 -7.79 -6.67 0.40
CA LYS A 112 -6.48 -7.32 0.37
C LYS A 112 -5.71 -7.11 1.68
N LEU A 113 -5.94 -6.01 2.37
CA LEU A 113 -5.39 -5.76 3.69
C LEU A 113 -6.02 -6.69 4.73
N ASP A 114 -7.33 -6.93 4.65
CA ASP A 114 -8.06 -7.85 5.52
C ASP A 114 -7.47 -9.26 5.42
N GLU A 115 -7.24 -9.78 4.21
CA GLU A 115 -6.58 -11.08 4.01
C GLU A 115 -5.19 -11.16 4.69
N LEU A 116 -4.37 -10.12 4.51
CA LEU A 116 -3.02 -10.06 5.10
C LEU A 116 -3.07 -9.99 6.63
N ILE A 117 -4.03 -9.23 7.17
CA ILE A 117 -4.22 -9.08 8.62
C ILE A 117 -4.76 -10.38 9.22
N THR A 118 -5.75 -11.02 8.62
CA THR A 118 -6.27 -12.31 9.07
C THR A 118 -5.16 -13.34 9.12
N GLN A 119 -4.35 -13.47 8.06
CA GLN A 119 -3.21 -14.39 8.06
C GLN A 119 -2.20 -14.08 9.17
N ALA A 120 -1.90 -12.81 9.42
CA ALA A 120 -1.00 -12.40 10.49
C ALA A 120 -1.59 -12.67 11.88
N HIS A 121 -2.89 -12.44 12.07
CA HIS A 121 -3.60 -12.75 13.30
C HIS A 121 -3.65 -14.25 13.57
N ASP A 122 -3.95 -15.07 12.57
CA ASP A 122 -3.98 -16.53 12.71
C ASP A 122 -2.60 -17.08 13.11
N ALA A 123 -1.51 -16.51 12.60
CA ALA A 123 -0.16 -16.91 12.99
C ALA A 123 0.19 -16.57 14.44
N VAL A 124 -0.46 -15.55 15.02
CA VAL A 124 -0.21 -15.10 16.40
C VAL A 124 -1.18 -15.75 17.40
N PHE A 125 -2.47 -15.82 17.05
CA PHE A 125 -3.55 -16.25 17.94
C PHE A 125 -4.10 -17.64 17.61
N GLY A 126 -3.90 -18.15 16.38
CA GLY A 126 -4.36 -19.47 15.96
C GLY A 126 -3.60 -20.64 16.60
N GLY A 127 -2.57 -20.35 17.41
CA GLY A 127 -1.86 -21.32 18.24
C GLY A 127 -2.31 -21.40 19.70
N GLU A 128 -3.31 -20.60 20.13
CA GLU A 128 -3.74 -20.54 21.55
C GLU A 128 -4.82 -21.59 21.93
N HIS A 129 -4.95 -22.67 21.16
CA HIS A 129 -5.78 -23.82 21.50
C HIS A 129 -4.93 -25.00 21.96
N GLU A 130 -4.29 -24.90 23.14
CA GLU A 130 -3.95 -26.07 23.97
C GLU A 130 -3.80 -25.68 25.45
#